data_AF-A0A426U5W0-F1
#
_entry.id   AF-A0A426U5W0-F1
#
_cell.length_a   1.000
_cell.length_b   1.000
_cell.length_c   1.000
_cell.angle_alpha   90.00
_cell.angle_beta   90.00
_cell.angle_gamma   90.00
#
_symmetry.space_group_name_H-M   'P 1'
#
loop_
_entity.id
_entity.type
_entity.pdbx_description
1 polymer ?
#
loop_
_entity_poly.entity_id
_entity_poly.type
_entity_poly.pdbx_seq_one_letter_code
_entity_poly.pdbx_strand_id
1 'polypeptide(L)'
;MAHPRSKHADFEELRERAVALRREGHSLRQIRDELKIFNNDILNQLVKGEPPPEWTKRPRAKDDLRERARELRLQGWTYDRIEAELGCSKSSVSLWVRDLPKPERRDPAEQAKLAARKRWEHELAVRDEERRRTKAAAAADIGTMSDRELFIAGVALYWAEGAKDKAYRRTEVLHFINSDPNVIRLFLRWLEFLGVQRERLTLRVSIHETADVAAAEEFWADIAGVDTAALSKATLKRHNPRTVRKNTGDTYHGCLVIYVRQSADLYRRMEGAWYGIVGAATRQPD
;
A
#
# COMPACT_ATOMS: atom_id res chain seq x y z
N MET A 1 -81.75 -22.50 43.10
CA MET A 1 -81.31 -21.36 42.28
C MET A 1 -79.96 -20.91 42.80
N ALA A 2 -78.90 -21.14 42.04
CA ALA A 2 -77.54 -20.76 42.43
C ALA A 2 -77.34 -19.27 42.10
N HIS A 3 -77.11 -18.45 43.12
CA HIS A 3 -76.74 -17.05 42.92
C HIS A 3 -75.36 -16.98 42.23
N PRO A 4 -75.18 -16.17 41.18
CA PRO A 4 -73.89 -16.01 40.54
C PRO A 4 -72.96 -15.30 41.53
N ARG A 5 -71.92 -16.00 42.01
CA ARG A 5 -70.81 -15.38 42.73
C ARG A 5 -70.27 -14.24 41.85
N SER A 6 -70.38 -13.03 42.37
CA SER A 6 -69.85 -11.83 41.72
C SER A 6 -68.36 -12.02 41.49
N LYS A 7 -67.86 -11.77 40.27
CA LYS A 7 -66.42 -11.79 39.94
C LYS A 7 -65.58 -10.91 40.89
N HIS A 8 -66.19 -9.92 41.52
CA HIS A 8 -65.54 -9.06 42.51
C HIS A 8 -65.35 -9.77 43.87
N ALA A 9 -66.29 -10.62 44.27
CA ALA A 9 -66.16 -11.40 45.51
C ALA A 9 -65.02 -12.43 45.41
N ASP A 10 -64.90 -13.10 44.25
CA ASP A 10 -63.80 -14.04 44.00
C ASP A 10 -62.43 -13.33 43.95
N PHE A 11 -62.36 -12.07 43.49
CA PHE A 11 -61.11 -11.30 43.48
C PHE A 11 -60.67 -10.87 44.88
N GLU A 12 -61.58 -10.39 45.73
CA GLU A 12 -61.25 -10.01 47.11
C GLU A 12 -60.84 -11.22 47.96
N GLU A 13 -61.52 -12.37 47.81
CA GLU A 13 -61.12 -13.61 48.48
C GLU A 13 -59.70 -14.06 48.05
N LEU A 14 -59.38 -13.95 46.76
CA LEU A 14 -58.04 -14.25 46.24
C LEU A 14 -57.00 -13.23 46.72
N ARG A 15 -57.40 -11.96 46.87
CA ARG A 15 -56.54 -10.87 47.33
C ARG A 15 -56.14 -11.08 48.78
N GLU A 16 -57.09 -11.41 49.65
CA GLU A 16 -56.83 -11.71 51.06
C GLU A 16 -55.83 -12.87 51.21
N ARG A 17 -56.01 -13.95 50.45
CA ARG A 17 -55.09 -15.10 50.46
C ARG A 17 -53.70 -14.74 49.92
N ALA A 18 -53.63 -13.99 48.83
CA ALA A 18 -52.35 -13.56 48.25
C ALA A 18 -51.58 -12.63 49.20
N VAL A 19 -52.28 -11.72 49.89
CA VAL A 19 -51.70 -10.83 50.90
C VAL A 19 -51.22 -11.61 52.12
N ALA A 20 -52.00 -12.60 52.61
CA ALA A 20 -51.59 -13.46 53.72
C ALA A 20 -50.29 -14.21 53.41
N LEU A 21 -50.23 -14.91 52.26
CA LEU A 21 -49.02 -15.60 51.80
C LEU A 21 -47.84 -14.63 51.62
N ARG A 22 -48.11 -13.41 51.15
CA ARG A 22 -47.07 -12.37 51.00
C ARG A 22 -46.48 -11.93 52.34
N ARG A 23 -47.33 -11.77 53.36
CA ARG A 23 -46.91 -11.44 54.75
C ARG A 23 -46.20 -12.60 55.44
N GLU A 24 -46.53 -13.84 55.08
CA GLU A 24 -45.83 -15.06 55.50
C GLU A 24 -44.45 -15.23 54.84
N GLY A 25 -44.10 -14.35 53.89
CA GLY A 25 -42.77 -14.32 53.28
C GLY A 25 -42.67 -15.06 51.95
N HIS A 26 -43.80 -15.46 51.34
CA HIS A 26 -43.82 -16.11 50.03
C HIS A 26 -43.43 -15.14 48.91
N SER A 27 -42.56 -15.59 48.00
CA SER A 27 -42.24 -14.90 46.77
C SER A 27 -43.45 -14.90 45.82
N LEU A 28 -43.49 -13.98 44.85
CA LEU A 28 -44.53 -13.95 43.83
C LEU A 28 -44.66 -15.30 43.11
N ARG A 29 -43.52 -15.98 42.87
CA ARG A 29 -43.50 -17.31 42.26
C ARG A 29 -44.18 -18.37 43.14
N GLN A 30 -43.94 -18.34 44.45
CA GLN A 30 -44.60 -19.27 45.38
C GLN A 30 -46.10 -19.00 45.46
N ILE A 31 -46.51 -17.73 45.56
CA ILE A 31 -47.94 -17.35 45.57
C ILE A 31 -48.62 -17.75 44.26
N ARG A 32 -47.94 -17.58 43.12
CA ARG A 32 -48.39 -18.03 41.80
C ARG A 32 -48.65 -19.54 41.79
N ASP A 33 -47.69 -20.31 42.28
CA ASP A 33 -47.72 -21.77 42.25
C ASP A 33 -48.76 -22.32 43.25
N GLU A 34 -48.96 -21.64 44.38
CA GLU A 34 -49.87 -22.00 45.46
C GLU A 34 -51.34 -21.65 45.16
N LEU A 35 -51.60 -20.45 44.66
CA LEU A 35 -52.94 -20.00 44.26
C LEU A 35 -53.31 -20.44 42.83
N LYS A 36 -52.36 -21.04 42.10
CA LYS A 36 -52.50 -21.47 40.69
C LYS A 36 -52.93 -20.35 39.75
N ILE A 37 -52.46 -19.12 40.00
CA ILE A 37 -52.75 -17.93 39.19
C ILE A 37 -51.57 -17.65 38.27
N PHE A 38 -51.61 -18.16 37.04
CA PHE A 38 -50.51 -18.02 36.08
C PHE A 38 -50.52 -16.70 35.29
N ASN A 39 -51.49 -15.83 35.55
CA ASN A 39 -51.52 -14.48 34.98
C ASN A 39 -50.73 -13.51 35.90
N ASN A 40 -49.58 -13.05 35.41
CA ASN A 40 -48.69 -12.16 36.16
C ASN A 40 -49.32 -10.79 36.49
N ASP A 41 -50.22 -10.27 35.65
CA ASP A 41 -50.86 -8.98 35.88
C ASP A 41 -51.86 -9.07 37.04
N ILE A 42 -52.69 -10.12 37.04
CA ILE A 42 -53.64 -10.40 38.12
C ILE A 42 -52.88 -10.65 39.42
N LEU A 43 -51.82 -11.47 39.38
CA LEU A 43 -50.99 -11.76 40.55
C LEU A 43 -50.36 -10.50 41.14
N ASN A 44 -49.83 -9.59 40.31
CA ASN A 44 -49.28 -8.31 40.76
C ASN A 44 -50.35 -7.39 41.35
N GLN A 45 -51.58 -7.43 40.82
CA GLN A 45 -52.71 -6.68 41.38
C GLN A 45 -53.13 -7.21 42.76
N LEU A 46 -53.15 -8.53 42.95
CA LEU A 46 -53.55 -9.16 44.22
C LEU A 46 -52.60 -8.84 45.37
N VAL A 47 -51.29 -8.77 45.12
CA VAL A 47 -50.31 -8.43 46.18
C VAL A 47 -49.98 -6.93 46.25
N LYS A 48 -50.68 -6.09 45.48
CA LYS A 48 -50.40 -4.65 45.39
C LYS A 48 -50.57 -3.99 46.76
N GLY A 49 -49.50 -3.34 47.24
CA GLY A 49 -49.43 -2.67 48.54
C GLY A 49 -48.59 -3.42 49.59
N GLU A 50 -48.28 -4.70 49.38
CA GLU A 50 -47.46 -5.48 50.30
C GLU A 50 -45.99 -5.54 49.82
N PRO A 51 -45.01 -5.23 50.69
CA PRO A 51 -43.62 -5.25 50.31
C PRO A 51 -43.15 -6.67 49.96
N PRO A 52 -42.19 -6.83 49.03
CA PRO A 52 -41.53 -8.11 48.82
C PRO A 52 -40.79 -8.60 50.08
N PRO A 53 -40.77 -9.91 50.35
CA PRO A 53 -39.99 -10.50 51.43
C PRO A 53 -38.51 -10.06 51.33
N GLU A 54 -37.89 -9.72 52.46
CA GLU A 54 -36.52 -9.17 52.49
C GLU A 54 -35.51 -10.09 51.77
N TRP A 55 -35.63 -11.41 51.92
CA TRP A 55 -34.74 -12.39 51.27
C TRP A 55 -34.85 -12.41 49.74
N THR A 56 -35.96 -11.93 49.16
CA THR A 56 -36.14 -11.83 47.70
C THR A 56 -35.53 -10.58 47.11
N LYS A 57 -35.21 -9.57 47.95
CA LYS A 57 -34.52 -8.37 47.49
C LYS A 57 -33.07 -8.74 47.18
N ARG A 58 -32.62 -8.44 45.97
CA ARG A 58 -31.22 -8.56 45.55
C ARG A 58 -30.62 -7.17 45.35
N PRO A 59 -30.37 -6.41 46.43
CA PRO A 59 -29.95 -5.01 46.31
C PRO A 59 -28.60 -4.85 45.62
N ARG A 60 -27.74 -5.89 45.66
CA ARG A 60 -26.37 -5.86 45.10
C ARG A 60 -26.18 -6.65 43.80
N ALA A 61 -27.25 -7.00 43.10
CA ALA A 61 -27.11 -7.77 41.87
C ALA A 61 -26.35 -6.95 40.81
N LYS A 62 -25.15 -7.41 40.45
CA LYS A 62 -24.25 -6.82 39.43
C LYS A 62 -23.57 -5.50 39.86
N ASP A 63 -23.45 -5.22 41.15
CA ASP A 63 -22.76 -4.01 41.63
C ASP A 63 -21.28 -3.99 41.20
N ASP A 64 -20.58 -5.13 41.27
CA ASP A 64 -19.17 -5.23 40.85
C ASP A 64 -19.00 -4.90 39.35
N LEU A 65 -19.91 -5.39 38.50
CA LEU A 65 -19.91 -5.10 37.06
C LEU A 65 -20.25 -3.63 36.78
N ARG A 66 -21.13 -3.04 37.60
CA ARG A 66 -21.49 -1.62 37.52
C ARG A 66 -20.31 -0.74 37.91
N GLU A 67 -19.61 -1.04 39.00
CA GLU A 67 -18.42 -0.30 39.42
C GLU A 67 -17.34 -0.37 38.34
N ARG A 68 -17.07 -1.59 37.83
CA ARG A 68 -16.08 -1.78 36.75
C ARG A 68 -16.45 -1.05 35.46
N ALA A 69 -17.74 -1.05 35.08
CA ALA A 69 -18.21 -0.30 33.92
C ALA A 69 -17.98 1.21 34.07
N ARG A 70 -18.16 1.75 35.28
CA ARG A 70 -17.93 3.17 35.58
C ARG A 70 -16.45 3.53 35.53
N GLU A 71 -15.57 2.70 36.05
CA GLU A 71 -14.11 2.87 35.92
C GLU A 71 -13.68 2.92 34.45
N LEU A 72 -14.08 1.94 33.65
CA LEU A 72 -13.75 1.89 32.22
C LEU A 72 -14.30 3.13 31.49
N ARG A 73 -15.49 3.61 31.87
CA ARG A 73 -16.06 4.82 31.28
C ARG A 73 -15.23 6.07 31.58
N LEU A 74 -14.77 6.23 32.83
CA LEU A 74 -13.89 7.33 33.22
C LEU A 74 -12.52 7.27 32.52
N GLN A 75 -12.05 6.08 32.17
CA GLN A 75 -10.86 5.86 31.34
C GLN A 75 -11.09 6.15 29.84
N GLY A 76 -12.28 6.61 29.45
CA GLY A 76 -12.58 7.00 28.06
C GLY A 76 -13.10 5.86 27.17
N TRP A 77 -13.62 4.78 27.74
CA TRP A 77 -14.18 3.67 26.94
C TRP A 77 -15.59 3.97 26.43
N THR A 78 -15.88 3.50 25.21
CA THR A 78 -17.23 3.55 24.62
C THR A 78 -18.13 2.45 25.17
N TYR A 79 -19.45 2.58 25.02
CA TYR A 79 -20.40 1.58 25.53
C TYR A 79 -20.14 0.20 24.92
N ASP A 80 -19.86 0.13 23.62
CA ASP A 80 -19.62 -1.13 22.91
C ASP A 80 -18.33 -1.83 23.41
N ARG A 81 -17.30 -1.07 23.78
CA ARG A 81 -16.09 -1.65 24.38
C ARG A 81 -16.34 -2.18 25.78
N ILE A 82 -17.11 -1.46 26.58
CA ILE A 82 -17.47 -1.89 27.95
C ILE A 82 -18.38 -3.13 27.90
N GLU A 83 -19.31 -3.18 26.95
CA GLU A 83 -20.15 -4.35 26.68
C GLU A 83 -19.30 -5.57 26.27
N ALA A 84 -18.38 -5.40 25.32
CA ALA A 84 -17.48 -6.47 24.88
C ALA A 84 -16.55 -6.97 26.00
N GLU A 85 -16.07 -6.06 26.86
CA GLU A 85 -15.15 -6.37 27.96
C GLU A 85 -15.87 -7.07 29.13
N LEU A 86 -17.04 -6.58 29.53
CA LEU A 86 -17.75 -7.07 30.73
C LEU A 86 -18.79 -8.14 30.44
N GLY A 87 -19.02 -8.48 29.16
CA GLY A 87 -19.99 -9.49 28.74
C GLY A 87 -21.42 -9.19 29.16
N CYS A 88 -21.77 -7.91 29.35
CA CYS A 88 -23.09 -7.47 29.79
C CYS A 88 -23.81 -6.71 28.69
N SER A 89 -25.14 -6.79 28.67
CA SER A 89 -25.96 -6.12 27.64
C SER A 89 -25.70 -4.61 27.60
N LYS A 90 -25.68 -4.03 26.40
CA LYS A 90 -25.63 -2.58 26.16
C LYS A 90 -26.62 -1.75 26.99
N SER A 91 -27.82 -2.27 27.24
CA SER A 91 -28.84 -1.60 28.07
C SER A 91 -28.40 -1.47 29.53
N SER A 92 -27.76 -2.50 30.08
CA SER A 92 -27.20 -2.48 31.45
C SER A 92 -26.04 -1.49 31.55
N VAL A 93 -25.09 -1.53 30.59
CA VAL A 93 -23.98 -0.56 30.52
C VAL A 93 -24.51 0.86 30.45
N SER A 94 -25.43 1.14 29.53
CA SER A 94 -26.02 2.46 29.37
C SER A 94 -26.71 2.95 30.65
N LEU A 95 -27.40 2.08 31.39
CA LEU A 95 -28.04 2.47 32.63
C LEU A 95 -27.01 2.86 33.71
N TRP A 96 -25.89 2.15 33.77
CA TRP A 96 -24.84 2.34 34.76
C TRP A 96 -23.93 3.54 34.53
N VAL A 97 -23.73 3.96 33.28
CA VAL A 97 -22.70 4.97 32.94
C VAL A 97 -23.23 6.19 32.20
N ARG A 98 -24.54 6.31 31.95
CA ARG A 98 -25.13 7.46 31.21
C ARG A 98 -24.92 8.83 31.87
N ASP A 99 -24.71 8.84 33.18
CA ASP A 99 -24.43 10.04 33.98
C ASP A 99 -22.95 10.47 33.92
N LEU A 100 -22.07 9.62 33.40
CA LEU A 100 -20.64 9.89 33.27
C LEU A 100 -20.32 10.61 31.95
N PRO A 101 -19.21 11.38 31.90
CA PRO A 101 -18.81 12.09 30.69
C PRO A 101 -18.68 11.15 29.50
N LYS A 102 -18.99 11.68 28.32
CA LYS A 102 -18.72 10.97 27.07
C LYS A 102 -17.20 10.95 26.85
N PRO A 103 -16.63 9.82 26.41
CA PRO A 103 -15.23 9.78 26.05
C PRO A 103 -14.97 10.79 24.95
N GLU A 104 -13.80 11.43 25.02
CA GLU A 104 -13.36 12.35 23.98
C GLU A 104 -13.40 11.63 22.63
N ARG A 105 -14.14 12.22 21.69
CA ARG A 105 -14.11 11.73 20.31
C ARG A 105 -12.76 12.13 19.74
N ARG A 106 -12.03 11.17 19.18
CA ARG A 106 -10.89 11.48 18.31
C ARG A 106 -11.35 12.45 17.23
N ASP A 107 -10.53 13.44 16.92
CA ASP A 107 -10.81 14.42 15.88
C ASP A 107 -11.19 13.70 14.56
N PRO A 108 -12.41 13.90 14.03
CA PRO A 108 -12.83 13.32 12.75
C PRO A 108 -11.85 13.61 11.61
N ALA A 109 -11.16 14.74 11.64
CA ALA A 109 -10.15 15.09 10.65
C ALA A 109 -8.94 14.14 10.69
N GLU A 110 -8.49 13.74 11.88
CA GLU A 110 -7.38 12.80 12.04
C GLU A 110 -7.75 11.38 11.59
N GLN A 111 -8.99 10.96 11.85
CA GLN A 111 -9.48 9.66 11.33
C GLN A 111 -9.58 9.66 9.79
N ALA A 112 -10.06 10.76 9.19
CA ALA A 112 -10.12 10.92 7.75
C ALA A 112 -8.72 10.92 7.10
N LYS A 113 -7.75 11.60 7.70
CA LYS A 113 -6.34 11.60 7.25
C LYS A 113 -5.73 10.20 7.28
N LEU A 114 -5.93 9.45 8.37
CA LEU A 114 -5.43 8.08 8.48
C LEU A 114 -6.06 7.14 7.44
N ALA A 115 -7.38 7.26 7.22
CA ALA A 115 -8.07 6.48 6.20
C ALA A 115 -7.60 6.84 4.79
N ALA A 116 -7.43 8.13 4.50
CA ALA A 116 -6.90 8.61 3.21
C ALA A 116 -5.47 8.11 2.98
N ARG A 117 -4.60 8.16 3.99
CA ARG A 117 -3.23 7.65 3.90
C ARG A 117 -3.19 6.16 3.59
N LYS A 118 -3.98 5.34 4.31
CA LYS A 118 -4.05 3.89 4.05
C LYS A 118 -4.59 3.57 2.66
N ARG A 119 -5.61 4.31 2.20
CA ARG A 119 -6.14 4.16 0.83
C ARG A 119 -5.06 4.51 -0.21
N TRP A 120 -4.36 5.62 0.00
CA TRP A 120 -3.27 6.05 -0.87
C TRP A 120 -2.11 5.05 -0.92
N GLU A 121 -1.68 4.53 0.23
CA GLU A 121 -0.65 3.48 0.31
C GLU A 121 -1.08 2.22 -0.46
N HIS A 122 -2.33 1.79 -0.30
CA HIS A 122 -2.86 0.64 -1.03
C HIS A 122 -2.93 0.92 -2.55
N GLU A 123 -3.45 2.07 -2.97
CA GLU A 123 -3.52 2.44 -4.37
C GLU A 123 -2.13 2.56 -5.02
N LEU A 124 -1.16 3.12 -4.30
CA LEU A 124 0.24 3.17 -4.75
C LEU A 124 0.78 1.75 -4.95
N ALA A 125 0.57 0.85 -3.99
CA ALA A 125 1.02 -0.54 -4.11
C ALA A 125 0.38 -1.27 -5.30
N VAL A 126 -0.92 -1.06 -5.55
CA VAL A 126 -1.60 -1.62 -6.72
C VAL A 126 -1.03 -1.05 -8.03
N ARG A 127 -0.84 0.27 -8.10
CA ARG A 127 -0.23 0.92 -9.28
C ARG A 127 1.23 0.49 -9.49
N ASP A 128 2.00 0.30 -8.42
CA ASP A 128 3.38 -0.21 -8.49
C ASP A 128 3.43 -1.63 -9.04
N GLU A 129 2.53 -2.50 -8.56
CA GLU A 129 2.44 -3.87 -9.05
C GLU A 129 2.00 -3.92 -10.52
N GLU A 130 1.02 -3.10 -10.92
CA GLU A 130 0.62 -2.97 -12.33
C GLU A 130 1.79 -2.50 -13.20
N ARG A 131 2.51 -1.44 -12.77
CA ARG A 131 3.71 -0.96 -13.46
C ARG A 131 4.77 -2.05 -13.61
N ARG A 132 5.00 -2.84 -12.56
CA ARG A 132 5.96 -3.95 -12.57
C ARG A 132 5.54 -5.04 -13.54
N ARG A 133 4.26 -5.42 -13.54
CA ARG A 133 3.71 -6.44 -14.45
C ARG A 133 3.81 -6.02 -15.91
N THR A 134 3.41 -4.79 -16.24
CA THR A 134 3.50 -4.27 -17.62
C THR A 134 4.93 -4.26 -18.12
N LYS A 135 5.90 -3.83 -17.29
CA LYS A 135 7.32 -3.86 -17.64
C LYS A 135 7.84 -5.29 -17.81
N ALA A 136 7.45 -6.22 -16.95
CA ALA A 136 7.87 -7.61 -17.04
C ALA A 136 7.30 -8.32 -18.29
N ALA A 137 6.02 -8.05 -18.63
CA ALA A 137 5.40 -8.57 -19.84
C ALA A 137 6.12 -8.05 -21.09
N ALA A 138 6.36 -6.74 -21.18
CA ALA A 138 7.08 -6.15 -22.30
C ALA A 138 8.52 -6.68 -22.43
N ALA A 139 9.19 -6.98 -21.31
CA ALA A 139 10.50 -7.63 -21.33
C ALA A 139 10.44 -9.08 -21.84
N ALA A 140 9.37 -9.81 -21.48
CA ALA A 140 9.16 -11.19 -21.94
C ALA A 140 8.85 -11.27 -23.44
N ASP A 141 8.17 -10.25 -24.00
CA ASP A 141 7.85 -10.17 -25.44
C ASP A 141 9.11 -10.12 -26.32
N ILE A 142 10.25 -9.63 -25.80
CA ILE A 142 11.53 -9.59 -26.52
C ILE A 142 12.18 -10.97 -26.61
N GLY A 143 12.10 -11.77 -25.53
CA GLY A 143 12.71 -13.10 -25.47
C GLY A 143 14.22 -13.11 -25.82
N THR A 144 14.63 -14.12 -26.59
CA THR A 144 16.00 -14.21 -27.12
C THR A 144 16.12 -13.47 -28.45
N MET A 145 17.05 -12.53 -28.55
CA MET A 145 17.31 -11.83 -29.81
C MET A 145 18.13 -12.69 -30.77
N SER A 146 17.69 -12.76 -32.03
CA SER A 146 18.48 -13.25 -33.16
C SER A 146 19.59 -12.26 -33.54
N ASP A 147 20.61 -12.75 -34.26
CA ASP A 147 21.68 -11.93 -34.80
C ASP A 147 21.16 -10.78 -35.68
N ARG A 148 20.09 -11.02 -36.44
CA ARG A 148 19.45 -9.99 -37.29
C ARG A 148 18.78 -8.91 -36.45
N GLU A 149 18.09 -9.29 -35.37
CA GLU A 149 17.45 -8.32 -34.46
C GLU A 149 18.49 -7.49 -33.72
N LEU A 150 19.56 -8.12 -33.24
CA LEU A 150 20.68 -7.42 -32.61
C LEU A 150 21.35 -6.45 -33.60
N PHE A 151 21.56 -6.88 -34.85
CA PHE A 151 22.10 -6.03 -35.90
C PHE A 151 21.22 -4.79 -36.12
N ILE A 152 19.92 -4.97 -36.34
CA ILE A 152 18.97 -3.88 -36.60
C ILE A 152 18.86 -2.94 -35.39
N ALA A 153 18.74 -3.48 -34.18
CA ALA A 153 18.64 -2.70 -32.95
C ALA A 153 19.88 -1.83 -32.74
N GLY A 154 21.09 -2.39 -32.93
CA GLY A 154 22.33 -1.64 -32.78
C GLY A 154 22.53 -0.58 -33.86
N VAL A 155 22.13 -0.84 -35.11
CA VAL A 155 22.15 0.18 -36.18
C VAL A 155 21.20 1.33 -35.85
N ALA A 156 19.97 1.02 -35.44
CA ALA A 156 18.98 2.04 -35.07
C ALA A 156 19.44 2.86 -33.85
N LEU A 157 20.00 2.20 -32.83
CA LEU A 157 20.55 2.84 -31.64
C LEU A 157 21.72 3.76 -32.00
N TYR A 158 22.66 3.29 -32.81
CA TYR A 158 23.77 4.12 -33.28
C TYR A 158 23.26 5.32 -34.08
N TRP A 159 22.27 5.13 -34.95
CA TRP A 159 21.75 6.23 -35.74
C TRP A 159 20.99 7.27 -34.90
N ALA A 160 20.36 6.86 -33.80
CA ALA A 160 19.69 7.76 -32.87
C ALA A 160 20.69 8.56 -32.00
N GLU A 161 21.64 7.88 -31.37
CA GLU A 161 22.49 8.43 -30.30
C GLU A 161 23.95 8.69 -30.72
N GLY A 162 24.41 8.03 -31.79
CA GLY A 162 25.78 8.11 -32.28
C GLY A 162 26.08 9.38 -33.07
N ALA A 163 27.38 9.70 -33.16
CA ALA A 163 27.87 10.79 -33.98
C ALA A 163 27.64 10.49 -35.47
N LYS A 164 27.10 11.47 -36.18
CA LYS A 164 26.94 11.41 -37.63
C LYS A 164 28.04 12.22 -38.28
N ASP A 165 28.56 11.66 -39.37
CA ASP A 165 29.52 12.34 -40.22
C ASP A 165 28.88 13.58 -40.83
N LYS A 166 29.70 14.63 -41.02
CA LYS A 166 29.23 15.90 -41.57
C LYS A 166 29.91 16.14 -42.91
N ALA A 167 29.16 16.53 -43.93
CA ALA A 167 29.70 16.71 -45.29
C ALA A 167 30.92 17.66 -45.33
N TYR A 168 30.93 18.70 -44.48
CA TYR A 168 32.03 19.67 -44.37
C TYR A 168 33.21 19.19 -43.49
N ARG A 169 33.09 18.04 -42.84
CA ARG A 169 34.10 17.45 -41.96
C ARG A 169 33.97 15.93 -41.93
N ARG A 170 34.36 15.29 -43.04
CA ARG A 170 34.35 13.84 -43.19
C ARG A 170 35.40 13.19 -42.30
N THR A 171 34.92 12.50 -41.29
CA THR A 171 35.69 11.74 -40.29
C THR A 171 35.33 10.26 -40.32
N GLU A 172 34.08 9.93 -40.66
CA GLU A 172 33.57 8.57 -40.82
C GLU A 172 34.00 7.66 -39.65
N VAL A 173 33.68 8.09 -38.44
CA VAL A 173 34.12 7.38 -37.23
C VAL A 173 32.95 7.03 -36.34
N LEU A 174 32.97 5.81 -35.81
CA LEU A 174 32.00 5.40 -34.80
C LEU A 174 32.39 6.04 -33.48
N HIS A 175 31.59 7.02 -33.10
CA HIS A 175 31.70 7.71 -31.83
C HIS A 175 30.31 7.75 -31.18
N PHE A 176 30.22 7.15 -30.00
CA PHE A 176 28.97 6.95 -29.28
C PHE A 176 29.11 7.48 -27.86
N ILE A 177 28.07 8.14 -27.34
CA ILE A 177 28.07 8.65 -25.97
C ILE A 177 26.68 8.46 -25.37
N ASN A 178 26.59 7.84 -24.20
CA ASN A 178 25.33 7.72 -23.49
C ASN A 178 25.54 7.66 -21.97
N SER A 179 24.52 8.03 -21.20
CA SER A 179 24.52 7.98 -19.72
C SER A 179 23.81 6.77 -19.14
N ASP A 180 23.06 6.02 -19.95
CA ASP A 180 22.35 4.81 -19.52
C ASP A 180 23.28 3.59 -19.62
N PRO A 181 23.54 2.87 -18.51
CA PRO A 181 24.39 1.70 -18.51
C PRO A 181 23.86 0.55 -19.38
N ASN A 182 22.54 0.36 -19.50
CA ASN A 182 21.96 -0.70 -20.32
C ASN A 182 22.14 -0.41 -21.81
N VAL A 183 22.05 0.86 -22.21
CA VAL A 183 22.35 1.30 -23.58
C VAL A 183 23.81 1.02 -23.92
N ILE A 184 24.73 1.33 -23.00
CA ILE A 184 26.16 1.05 -23.17
C ILE A 184 26.43 -0.46 -23.27
N ARG A 185 25.83 -1.29 -22.41
CA ARG A 185 25.97 -2.76 -22.47
C ARG A 185 25.50 -3.31 -23.81
N LEU A 186 24.33 -2.88 -24.28
CA LEU A 186 23.80 -3.30 -25.59
C LEU A 186 24.74 -2.88 -26.73
N PHE A 187 25.24 -1.63 -26.70
CA PHE A 187 26.14 -1.12 -27.73
C PHE A 187 27.47 -1.89 -27.77
N LEU A 188 28.07 -2.19 -26.61
CA LEU A 188 29.30 -2.99 -26.53
C LEU A 188 29.08 -4.42 -27.05
N ARG A 189 27.96 -5.06 -26.68
CA ARG A 189 27.59 -6.38 -27.20
C ARG A 189 27.38 -6.37 -28.72
N TRP A 190 26.79 -5.31 -29.24
CA TRP A 190 26.62 -5.14 -30.68
C TRP A 190 27.94 -4.94 -31.41
N LEU A 191 28.89 -4.18 -30.86
CA LEU A 191 30.23 -4.04 -31.41
C LEU A 191 30.98 -5.39 -31.43
N GLU A 192 30.88 -6.17 -30.36
CA GLU A 192 31.42 -7.53 -30.30
C GLU A 192 30.82 -8.43 -31.38
N PHE A 193 29.49 -8.39 -31.56
CA PHE A 193 28.79 -9.10 -32.64
C PHE A 193 29.29 -8.70 -34.03
N LEU A 194 29.62 -7.42 -34.24
CA LEU A 194 30.22 -6.93 -35.49
C LEU A 194 31.71 -7.29 -35.65
N GLY A 195 32.30 -8.03 -34.70
CA GLY A 195 33.71 -8.44 -34.73
C GLY A 195 34.69 -7.33 -34.35
N VAL A 196 34.23 -6.27 -33.68
CA VAL A 196 35.11 -5.19 -33.20
C VAL A 196 35.89 -5.69 -31.98
N GLN A 197 37.20 -5.81 -32.15
CA GLN A 197 38.11 -6.20 -31.10
C GLN A 197 38.25 -5.10 -30.02
N ARG A 198 38.40 -5.50 -28.75
CA ARG A 198 38.46 -4.58 -27.60
C ARG A 198 39.60 -3.56 -27.71
N GLU A 199 40.72 -3.94 -28.31
CA GLU A 199 41.88 -3.06 -28.48
C GLU A 199 41.54 -1.88 -29.40
N ARG A 200 40.57 -2.03 -30.31
CA ARG A 200 40.09 -0.94 -31.16
C ARG A 200 39.22 0.05 -30.40
N LEU A 201 38.77 -0.25 -29.19
CA LEU A 201 37.93 0.62 -28.40
C LEU A 201 38.78 1.62 -27.62
N THR A 202 38.35 2.87 -27.61
CA THR A 202 38.84 3.91 -26.72
C THR A 202 37.65 4.37 -25.89
N LEU A 203 37.71 4.06 -24.59
CA LEU A 203 36.66 4.35 -23.63
C LEU A 203 37.07 5.54 -22.77
N ARG A 204 36.14 6.45 -22.51
CA ARG A 204 36.41 7.66 -21.73
C ARG A 204 35.17 8.16 -21.02
N VAL A 205 35.30 8.50 -19.74
CA VAL A 205 34.22 9.13 -18.98
C VAL A 205 34.10 10.61 -19.37
N SER A 206 32.87 11.08 -19.59
CA SER A 206 32.53 12.48 -19.76
C SER A 206 31.62 12.91 -18.61
N ILE A 207 32.14 13.68 -17.66
CA ILE A 207 31.47 14.01 -16.41
C ILE A 207 31.65 15.49 -16.04
N HIS A 208 30.78 16.01 -15.18
CA HIS A 208 30.90 17.37 -14.65
C HIS A 208 32.04 17.42 -13.62
N GLU A 209 32.78 18.53 -13.57
CA GLU A 209 33.97 18.66 -12.71
C GLU A 209 33.67 18.58 -11.21
N THR A 210 32.41 18.80 -10.81
CA THR A 210 31.97 18.73 -9.41
C THR A 210 31.58 17.32 -8.96
N ALA A 211 31.56 16.35 -9.86
CA ALA A 211 31.18 14.97 -9.56
C ALA A 211 32.42 14.10 -9.32
N ASP A 212 32.22 12.95 -8.68
CA ASP A 212 33.29 12.01 -8.38
C ASP A 212 33.73 11.27 -9.67
N VAL A 213 34.89 11.67 -10.19
CA VAL A 213 35.47 11.09 -11.41
C VAL A 213 35.92 9.65 -11.17
N ALA A 214 36.50 9.36 -10.01
CA ALA A 214 37.04 8.02 -9.71
C ALA A 214 35.89 7.01 -9.59
N ALA A 215 34.84 7.35 -8.84
CA ALA A 215 33.66 6.51 -8.72
C ALA A 215 32.94 6.30 -10.08
N ALA A 216 32.95 7.32 -10.95
CA ALA A 216 32.41 7.19 -12.30
C ALA A 216 33.27 6.29 -13.21
N GLU A 217 34.59 6.41 -13.14
CA GLU A 217 35.52 5.54 -13.88
C GLU A 217 35.39 4.08 -13.44
N GLU A 218 35.32 3.81 -12.13
CA GLU A 218 35.06 2.47 -11.59
C GLU A 218 33.71 1.91 -12.07
N PHE A 219 32.65 2.71 -11.97
CA PHE A 219 31.33 2.32 -12.44
C PHE A 219 31.35 1.93 -13.93
N TRP A 220 31.91 2.79 -14.79
CA TRP A 220 31.92 2.52 -16.23
C TRP A 220 32.87 1.40 -16.62
N ALA A 221 33.96 1.21 -15.90
CA ALA A 221 34.88 0.08 -16.08
C ALA A 221 34.17 -1.26 -15.82
N ASP A 222 33.37 -1.35 -14.74
CA ASP A 222 32.54 -2.52 -14.44
C ASP A 222 31.49 -2.77 -15.54
N ILE A 223 30.76 -1.73 -15.97
CA ILE A 223 29.78 -1.85 -17.05
C ILE A 223 30.42 -2.37 -18.35
N ALA A 224 31.62 -1.86 -18.69
CA ALA A 224 32.32 -2.20 -19.92
C ALA A 224 33.15 -3.49 -19.83
N GLY A 225 33.37 -4.03 -18.63
CA GLY A 225 34.22 -5.21 -18.39
C GLY A 225 35.69 -4.95 -18.69
N VAL A 226 36.21 -3.78 -18.31
CA VAL A 226 37.61 -3.38 -18.48
C VAL A 226 38.23 -2.96 -17.16
N ASP A 227 39.56 -2.91 -17.09
CA ASP A 227 40.26 -2.28 -15.98
C ASP A 227 40.11 -0.75 -16.04
N THR A 228 40.02 -0.07 -14.90
CA THR A 228 39.93 1.40 -14.84
C THR A 228 41.14 2.08 -15.50
N ALA A 229 42.33 1.47 -15.42
CA ALA A 229 43.53 1.95 -16.09
C ALA A 229 43.47 1.87 -17.62
N ALA A 230 42.54 1.08 -18.18
CA ALA A 230 42.29 1.03 -19.62
C ALA A 230 41.43 2.21 -20.12
N LEU A 231 40.80 2.96 -19.22
CA LEU A 231 40.05 4.15 -19.57
C LEU A 231 41.00 5.30 -19.94
N SER A 232 40.65 6.01 -21.00
CA SER A 232 41.31 7.27 -21.33
C SER A 232 40.89 8.37 -20.35
N LYS A 233 41.79 9.33 -20.13
CA LYS A 233 41.57 10.50 -19.25
C LYS A 233 40.18 11.11 -19.42
N ALA A 234 39.43 11.21 -18.33
CA ALA A 234 38.09 11.77 -18.30
C ALA A 234 38.01 13.18 -18.92
N THR A 235 36.90 13.44 -19.60
CA THR A 235 36.55 14.77 -20.10
C THR A 235 35.73 15.50 -19.05
N LEU A 236 36.29 16.55 -18.46
CA LEU A 236 35.63 17.37 -17.45
C LEU A 236 34.84 18.51 -18.09
N LYS A 237 33.52 18.49 -17.89
CA LYS A 237 32.62 19.58 -18.29
C LYS A 237 32.59 20.63 -17.18
N ARG A 238 33.03 21.84 -17.51
CA ARG A 238 33.15 23.00 -16.59
C ARG A 238 31.90 23.87 -16.52
N HIS A 239 30.99 23.73 -17.49
CA HIS A 239 29.76 24.52 -17.49
C HIS A 239 28.75 23.85 -16.57
N ASN A 240 28.26 24.60 -15.60
CA ASN A 240 27.11 24.25 -14.76
C ASN A 240 25.84 24.83 -15.41
N PRO A 241 25.19 24.16 -16.38
CA PRO A 241 23.89 24.63 -16.82
C PRO A 241 22.99 24.58 -15.58
N ARG A 242 22.35 25.70 -15.24
CA ARG A 242 21.27 25.79 -14.24
C ARG A 242 20.16 24.82 -14.64
N THR A 243 20.39 23.55 -14.38
CA THR A 243 19.48 22.46 -14.69
C THR A 243 18.81 22.12 -13.39
N VAL A 244 17.48 22.14 -13.41
CA VAL A 244 16.62 21.64 -12.32
C VAL A 244 16.68 20.10 -12.31
N ARG A 245 17.86 19.52 -12.56
CA ARG A 245 18.09 18.08 -12.57
C ARG A 245 18.10 17.64 -11.11
N LYS A 246 17.13 16.79 -10.76
CA LYS A 246 17.04 16.16 -9.44
C LYS A 246 18.06 15.01 -9.25
N ASN A 247 18.78 14.64 -10.31
CA ASN A 247 19.81 13.59 -10.31
C ASN A 247 21.22 14.18 -10.14
N THR A 248 21.44 14.91 -9.05
CA THR A 248 22.76 15.47 -8.67
C THR A 248 23.36 14.77 -7.44
N GLY A 249 22.86 13.57 -7.09
CA GLY A 249 23.38 12.77 -5.99
C GLY A 249 24.42 11.73 -6.42
N ASP A 250 24.86 10.92 -5.47
CA ASP A 250 25.90 9.86 -5.55
C ASP A 250 25.70 8.81 -6.67
N THR A 251 24.58 8.85 -7.38
CA THR A 251 24.24 7.94 -8.50
C THR A 251 24.57 8.53 -9.88
N TYR A 252 25.09 9.75 -9.95
CA TYR A 252 25.47 10.39 -11.21
C TYR A 252 26.91 10.06 -11.61
N HIS A 253 27.06 9.14 -12.55
CA HIS A 253 28.37 8.72 -13.09
C HIS A 253 28.71 9.38 -14.45
N GLY A 254 28.00 10.42 -14.87
CA GLY A 254 28.21 11.06 -16.17
C GLY A 254 27.81 10.20 -17.37
N CYS A 255 28.53 10.31 -18.49
CA CYS A 255 28.33 9.53 -19.70
C CYS A 255 29.61 8.75 -20.04
N LEU A 256 29.47 7.54 -20.58
CA LEU A 256 30.59 6.86 -21.23
C LEU A 256 30.67 7.26 -22.70
N VAL A 257 31.87 7.63 -23.14
CA VAL A 257 32.21 7.85 -24.54
C VAL A 257 32.92 6.61 -25.06
N ILE A 258 32.43 6.07 -26.18
CA ILE A 258 33.00 4.94 -26.90
C ILE A 258 33.45 5.44 -28.26
N TYR A 259 34.74 5.31 -28.53
CA TYR A 259 35.33 5.64 -29.83
C TYR A 259 35.95 4.37 -30.42
N VAL A 260 35.59 4.02 -31.66
CA VAL A 260 36.14 2.85 -32.34
C VAL A 260 37.23 3.29 -33.31
N ARG A 261 38.47 2.87 -33.07
CA ARG A 261 39.61 3.15 -33.93
C ARG A 261 39.46 2.42 -35.28
N GLN A 262 39.92 3.09 -36.34
CA GLN A 262 39.93 2.54 -37.71
C GLN A 262 38.54 2.09 -38.19
N SER A 263 37.48 2.84 -37.85
CA SER A 263 36.10 2.41 -38.08
C SER A 263 35.44 2.99 -39.34
N ALA A 264 36.20 3.52 -40.31
CA ALA A 264 35.63 4.16 -41.50
C ALA A 264 34.74 3.22 -42.32
N ASP A 265 35.23 2.02 -42.61
CA ASP A 265 34.45 0.98 -43.28
C ASP A 265 33.19 0.62 -42.47
N LEU A 266 33.34 0.44 -41.16
CA LEU A 266 32.22 0.08 -40.29
C LEU A 266 31.17 1.21 -40.25
N TYR A 267 31.58 2.47 -40.11
CA TYR A 267 30.69 3.63 -40.14
C TYR A 267 29.86 3.67 -41.43
N ARG A 268 30.50 3.52 -42.60
CA ARG A 268 29.82 3.50 -43.90
C ARG A 268 28.83 2.34 -44.03
N ARG A 269 29.19 1.16 -43.52
CA ARG A 269 28.26 0.01 -43.44
C ARG A 269 27.05 0.33 -42.57
N MET A 270 27.24 1.03 -41.45
CA MET A 270 26.13 1.40 -40.55
C MET A 270 25.20 2.42 -41.20
N GLU A 271 25.76 3.43 -41.88
CA GLU A 271 25.00 4.40 -42.66
C GLU A 271 24.18 3.70 -43.76
N GLY A 272 24.81 2.83 -44.54
CA GLY A 272 24.11 2.02 -45.54
C GLY A 272 23.02 1.13 -44.95
N ALA A 273 23.30 0.46 -43.83
CA ALA A 273 22.34 -0.38 -43.13
C ALA A 273 21.13 0.40 -42.62
N TRP A 274 21.34 1.60 -42.07
CA TRP A 274 20.25 2.47 -41.62
C TRP A 274 19.30 2.82 -42.77
N TYR A 275 19.83 3.27 -43.91
CA TYR A 275 19.00 3.55 -45.08
C TYR A 275 18.32 2.29 -45.63
N GLY A 276 18.97 1.14 -45.53
CA GLY A 276 18.37 -0.16 -45.82
C GLY A 276 17.17 -0.49 -44.93
N ILE A 277 17.27 -0.26 -43.62
CA ILE A 277 16.18 -0.43 -42.65
C ILE A 277 15.03 0.52 -42.98
N VAL A 278 15.30 1.81 -43.22
CA VAL A 278 14.27 2.79 -43.60
C VAL A 278 13.56 2.34 -44.87
N GLY A 279 14.30 1.96 -45.91
CA GLY A 279 13.73 1.49 -47.18
C GLY A 279 12.99 0.16 -47.07
N ALA A 280 13.32 -0.70 -46.11
CA ALA A 280 12.57 -1.93 -45.84
C ALA A 280 11.27 -1.65 -45.07
N ALA A 281 11.29 -0.71 -44.12
CA ALA A 281 10.11 -0.34 -43.33
C ALA A 281 9.06 0.44 -44.13
N THR A 282 9.46 1.18 -45.17
CA THR A 282 8.55 1.95 -46.02
C THR A 282 7.98 1.16 -47.20
N ARG A 283 8.58 0.01 -47.55
CA ARG A 283 8.00 -0.91 -48.52
C ARG A 283 6.83 -1.64 -47.84
N GLN A 284 5.61 -1.39 -48.31
CA GLN A 284 4.49 -2.24 -47.92
C GLN A 284 4.76 -3.66 -48.45
N PRO A 285 4.49 -4.70 -47.64
CA PRO A 285 4.49 -6.06 -48.18
C PRO A 285 3.36 -6.17 -49.21
N ASP A 286 3.69 -6.68 -50.39
CA ASP A 286 2.71 -7.10 -51.41
C ASP A 286 1.77 -8.19 -50.87
#